data_AF-A0A5D2ZDH9-F1
#
_entry.id   AF-A0A5D2ZDH9-F1
#
_cell.length_a   1.000
_cell.length_b   1.000
_cell.length_c   1.000
_cell.angle_alpha   90.00
_cell.angle_beta   90.00
_cell.angle_gamma   90.00
#
_symmetry.space_group_name_H-M   'P 1'
#
loop_
_entity.id
_entity.type
_entity.pdbx_description
1 polymer ?
#
loop_
_entity_poly.entity_id
_entity_poly.type
_entity_poly.pdbx_seq_one_letter_code
_entity_poly.pdbx_strand_id
1 'polypeptide(L)'
;MYQPSSRKEADMRLDSQVLDLETAVKDGILGGNCGVISTGFGLKKLDLKLMVEELESIDMPTVFICPISLEPMRDPVTLCTGQTYERSNIVKWFSLGHYTCPTTMQELWDDSVTPNKTLQQLIYSWFSQKYLAMKKRSEDVQGRVKEVLENLKKVKGQARVQALKELRQVVQAHGTALKTVAENGGIAFISSLLGPFTTHAVGSEVIGILVNFNLDLDSKSDLLQPAKISLIVDILNEGSIETKINCTRLIGMLMGGNDFASQNVASLSLLVGLLRLVKDKKHQSGVLSGLILLKTVCSNESVRNSFVNVGAVPQLVELMPGLNNECLELVLCILELLSSIPEGRLALKDCPNTIPNVVKLLMKASENCTQLALSILWSICKFAPEECASLAVDAGLAAKLLLVIQSGYDPVLKQRSAELLKLCSLNFTDNIFISKCKLTRTIE
;
A
#
# COMPACT_ATOMS: atom_id res chain seq x y z
N MET A 1 37.27 -47.25 72.06
CA MET A 1 37.01 -45.89 72.58
C MET A 1 35.61 -45.48 72.14
N TYR A 2 34.77 -45.18 73.13
CA TYR A 2 33.49 -44.45 73.11
C TYR A 2 32.33 -44.89 72.18
N GLN A 3 31.39 -45.61 72.80
CA GLN A 3 29.92 -45.59 72.57
C GLN A 3 29.30 -44.25 73.09
N PRO A 4 27.98 -44.00 73.02
CA PRO A 4 26.92 -44.33 72.02
C PRO A 4 25.93 -43.14 71.79
N SER A 5 24.89 -43.29 70.97
CA SER A 5 23.47 -43.15 71.42
C SER A 5 22.44 -43.11 70.27
N SER A 6 21.32 -43.77 70.57
CA SER A 6 20.10 -43.97 69.80
C SER A 6 19.15 -42.76 69.77
N ARG A 7 18.36 -42.58 68.69
CA ARG A 7 16.87 -42.63 68.66
C ARG A 7 16.20 -41.77 67.55
N LYS A 8 15.23 -42.42 66.91
CA LYS A 8 13.86 -42.00 66.52
C LYS A 8 13.62 -41.17 65.25
N GLU A 9 12.65 -41.71 64.49
CA GLU A 9 11.85 -41.11 63.43
C GLU A 9 11.35 -39.71 63.77
N ALA A 10 11.41 -38.82 62.78
CA ALA A 10 10.64 -37.59 62.74
C ALA A 10 9.99 -37.45 61.36
N ASP A 11 8.67 -37.42 61.40
CA ASP A 11 7.67 -37.14 60.37
C ASP A 11 7.99 -35.83 59.61
N MET A 12 8.20 -35.89 58.29
CA MET A 12 8.25 -34.70 57.43
C MET A 12 7.02 -34.69 56.52
N ARG A 13 5.95 -34.06 57.03
CA ARG A 13 4.81 -33.61 56.22
C ARG A 13 5.33 -32.62 55.17
N LEU A 14 5.23 -32.99 53.90
CA LEU A 14 5.43 -32.06 52.80
C LEU A 14 4.11 -31.29 52.61
N ASP A 15 4.07 -30.05 53.06
CA ASP A 15 2.96 -29.14 52.81
C ASP A 15 2.83 -28.90 51.29
N SER A 16 1.82 -29.53 50.69
CA SER A 16 1.33 -29.20 49.37
C SER A 16 0.66 -27.83 49.42
N GLN A 17 1.43 -26.76 49.21
CA GLN A 17 0.87 -25.43 48.97
C GLN A 17 0.19 -25.43 47.60
N VAL A 18 -1.13 -25.59 47.61
CA VAL A 18 -2.01 -25.23 46.51
C VAL A 18 -1.82 -23.74 46.24
N LEU A 19 -1.34 -23.38 45.05
CA LEU A 19 -1.29 -22.00 44.60
C LEU A 19 -2.71 -21.46 44.49
N ASP A 20 -3.11 -20.67 45.48
CA ASP A 20 -4.40 -20.01 45.53
C ASP A 20 -4.46 -18.94 44.44
N LEU A 21 -5.30 -19.21 43.42
CA LEU A 21 -5.41 -18.43 42.18
C LEU A 21 -5.88 -16.98 42.44
N GLU A 22 -6.53 -16.71 43.58
CA GLU A 22 -6.89 -15.36 43.99
C GLU A 22 -5.67 -14.50 44.36
N THR A 23 -4.59 -15.12 44.84
CA THR A 23 -3.38 -14.40 45.27
C THR A 23 -2.53 -13.97 44.06
N ALA A 24 -2.45 -14.81 43.03
CA ALA A 24 -1.74 -14.50 41.78
C ALA A 24 -2.38 -13.34 40.98
N VAL A 25 -3.70 -13.13 41.14
CA VAL A 25 -4.42 -11.98 40.58
C VAL A 25 -4.20 -10.72 41.41
N LYS A 26 -4.00 -10.86 42.74
CA LYS A 26 -3.75 -9.75 43.67
C LYS A 26 -2.32 -9.21 43.60
N ASP A 27 -1.34 -10.07 43.32
CA ASP A 27 0.09 -9.72 43.37
C ASP A 27 0.64 -9.05 42.10
N GLY A 28 -0.22 -8.61 41.18
CA GLY A 28 0.18 -7.66 40.12
C GLY A 28 1.15 -8.22 39.06
N ILE A 29 1.36 -9.54 39.00
CA ILE A 29 2.19 -10.20 37.96
C ILE A 29 1.57 -10.04 36.56
N LEU A 30 0.25 -9.80 36.50
CA LEU A 30 -0.47 -9.37 35.31
C LEU A 30 -0.75 -7.86 35.44
N GLY A 31 0.20 -7.03 35.01
CA GLY A 31 0.11 -5.57 35.10
C GLY A 31 -1.21 -5.04 34.52
N GLY A 32 -2.05 -4.46 35.38
CA GLY A 32 -3.30 -3.83 34.98
C GLY A 32 -4.32 -3.75 36.10
N ASN A 33 -4.26 -2.66 36.87
CA ASN A 33 -5.19 -2.32 37.94
C ASN A 33 -6.63 -2.22 37.38
N CYS A 34 -7.44 -3.26 37.51
CA CYS A 34 -8.89 -3.15 37.29
C CYS A 34 -9.61 -4.11 38.25
N GLY A 35 -10.27 -3.51 39.24
CA GLY A 35 -11.04 -4.22 40.24
C GLY A 35 -12.05 -5.17 39.61
N VAL A 36 -12.24 -6.30 40.29
CA VAL A 36 -13.26 -7.31 40.00
C VAL A 36 -14.63 -6.61 39.92
N ILE A 37 -15.09 -6.35 38.70
CA ILE A 37 -16.50 -6.06 38.47
C ILE A 37 -17.19 -7.41 38.41
N SER A 38 -17.60 -7.88 39.58
CA SER A 38 -18.64 -8.90 39.69
C SER A 38 -19.97 -8.25 39.30
N THR A 39 -20.29 -8.22 38.01
CA THR A 39 -21.65 -7.98 37.54
C THR A 39 -22.17 -9.25 36.87
N GLY A 40 -23.16 -9.85 37.54
CA GLY A 40 -23.96 -10.92 37.00
C GLY A 40 -24.71 -10.44 35.76
N PHE A 41 -24.18 -10.76 34.60
CA PHE A 41 -24.91 -10.87 33.35
C PHE A 41 -24.50 -12.20 32.73
N GLY A 42 -25.48 -13.02 32.36
CA GLY A 42 -25.25 -14.29 31.70
C GLY A 42 -24.51 -14.09 30.37
N LEU A 43 -23.18 -14.09 30.41
CA LEU A 43 -22.36 -14.18 29.22
C LEU A 43 -22.54 -15.60 28.67
N LYS A 44 -23.24 -15.69 27.53
CA LYS A 44 -23.04 -16.83 26.62
C LYS A 44 -21.53 -17.01 26.48
N LYS A 45 -21.04 -18.20 26.82
CA LYS A 45 -19.63 -18.56 26.65
C LYS A 45 -19.26 -18.29 25.19
N LEU A 46 -18.41 -17.29 24.96
CA LEU A 46 -17.95 -16.92 23.62
C LEU A 46 -17.12 -18.05 23.06
N ASP A 47 -17.22 -18.33 21.76
CA ASP A 47 -16.41 -19.39 21.16
C ASP A 47 -14.95 -18.92 21.04
N LEU A 48 -14.03 -19.68 21.65
CA LEU A 48 -12.59 -19.39 21.58
C LEU A 48 -12.09 -19.39 20.14
N LYS A 49 -12.66 -20.23 19.27
CA LYS A 49 -12.30 -20.27 17.86
C LYS A 49 -12.56 -18.93 17.18
N LEU A 50 -13.77 -18.38 17.37
CA LEU A 50 -14.15 -17.08 16.80
C LEU A 50 -13.29 -15.94 17.35
N MET A 51 -13.01 -15.97 18.66
CA MET A 51 -12.17 -14.93 19.28
C MET A 51 -10.74 -14.96 18.73
N VAL A 52 -10.17 -16.15 18.52
CA VAL A 52 -8.82 -16.30 17.94
C VAL A 52 -8.79 -15.77 16.50
N GLU A 53 -9.78 -16.10 15.68
CA GLU A 53 -9.88 -15.66 14.28
C GLU A 53 -10.06 -14.13 14.15
N GLU A 54 -10.81 -13.48 15.05
CA GLU A 54 -10.98 -12.01 15.00
C GLU A 54 -9.78 -11.22 15.56
N LEU A 55 -8.89 -11.87 16.32
CA LEU A 55 -7.78 -11.22 17.04
C LEU A 55 -6.40 -11.50 16.44
N GLU A 56 -6.31 -11.91 15.17
CA GLU A 56 -5.10 -12.38 14.44
C GLU A 56 -3.83 -11.49 14.51
N SER A 57 -3.89 -10.29 15.08
CA SER A 57 -2.78 -9.32 15.14
C SER A 57 -2.32 -8.94 16.55
N ILE A 58 -2.67 -9.71 17.58
CA ILE A 58 -2.30 -9.41 18.97
C ILE A 58 -1.03 -10.14 19.38
N ASP A 59 -0.10 -9.40 19.99
CA ASP A 59 1.10 -9.96 20.62
C ASP A 59 0.70 -10.88 21.78
N MET A 60 0.74 -12.18 21.49
CA MET A 60 0.19 -13.22 22.34
C MET A 60 1.29 -13.84 23.20
N PRO A 61 1.03 -14.10 24.50
CA PRO A 61 1.95 -14.85 25.32
C PRO A 61 2.32 -16.19 24.69
N THR A 62 3.62 -16.45 24.53
CA THR A 62 4.15 -17.66 23.89
C THR A 62 3.68 -18.95 24.58
N VAL A 63 3.38 -18.88 25.87
CA VAL A 63 2.82 -20.00 26.67
C VAL A 63 1.45 -20.47 26.18
N PHE A 64 0.72 -19.66 25.41
CA PHE A 64 -0.57 -20.04 24.81
C PHE A 64 -0.43 -20.73 23.45
N ILE A 65 0.78 -20.71 22.87
CA ILE A 65 1.05 -21.19 21.52
C ILE A 65 1.51 -22.66 21.60
N CYS A 66 0.90 -23.50 20.76
CA CYS A 66 1.31 -24.89 20.64
C CYS A 66 2.68 -24.97 19.92
N PRO A 67 3.70 -25.63 20.50
CA PRO A 67 5.02 -25.73 19.87
C PRO A 67 5.03 -26.50 18.54
N ILE A 68 4.01 -27.33 18.26
CA ILE A 68 3.92 -28.13 17.03
C ILE A 68 3.29 -27.31 15.89
N SER A 69 2.13 -26.69 16.13
CA SER A 69 1.41 -25.94 15.07
C SER A 69 1.80 -24.48 14.98
N LEU A 70 2.45 -23.93 16.02
CA LEU A 70 2.66 -22.48 16.18
C LEU A 70 1.36 -21.67 16.21
N GLU A 71 0.25 -22.33 16.55
CA GLU A 71 -1.08 -21.73 16.70
C GLU A 71 -1.54 -21.74 18.16
N PRO A 72 -2.49 -20.86 18.55
CA PRO A 72 -3.04 -20.83 19.90
C PRO A 72 -3.73 -22.15 20.28
N MET A 73 -3.42 -22.68 21.46
CA MET A 73 -4.02 -23.92 21.97
C MET A 73 -5.49 -23.69 22.35
N ARG A 74 -6.38 -24.56 21.87
CA ARG A 74 -7.81 -24.61 22.22
C ARG A 74 -8.08 -25.69 23.25
N ASP A 75 -7.41 -26.83 23.14
CA ASP A 75 -7.45 -27.92 24.11
C ASP A 75 -6.04 -28.34 24.55
N PRO A 76 -5.40 -27.53 25.43
CA PRO A 76 -4.05 -27.80 25.89
C PRO A 76 -3.96 -29.09 26.72
N VAL A 77 -3.01 -29.95 26.37
CA VAL A 77 -2.66 -31.17 27.09
C VAL A 77 -1.17 -31.21 27.41
N THR A 78 -0.83 -31.65 28.61
CA THR A 78 0.53 -31.69 29.12
C THR A 78 1.05 -33.13 29.12
N LEU A 79 2.28 -33.31 28.64
CA LEU A 79 3.01 -34.58 28.69
C LEU A 79 3.71 -34.77 30.04
N CYS A 80 4.18 -36.00 30.29
CA CYS A 80 4.99 -36.32 31.47
C CYS A 80 6.30 -35.50 31.58
N THR A 81 6.76 -34.89 30.47
CA THR A 81 7.89 -33.95 30.43
C THR A 81 7.54 -32.54 30.91
N GLY A 82 6.26 -32.27 31.23
CA GLY A 82 5.76 -30.96 31.63
C GLY A 82 5.48 -29.98 30.48
N GLN A 83 5.79 -30.36 29.23
CA GLN A 83 5.49 -29.55 28.05
C GLN A 83 4.02 -29.68 27.64
N THR A 84 3.42 -28.58 27.18
CA THR A 84 1.99 -28.52 26.83
C THR A 84 1.81 -28.28 25.33
N TYR A 85 0.86 -29.00 24.74
CA TYR A 85 0.57 -29.00 23.31
C TYR A 85 -0.95 -28.94 23.08
N GLU A 86 -1.34 -28.55 21.87
CA GLU A 86 -2.72 -28.79 21.40
C GLU A 86 -2.97 -30.29 21.25
N ARG A 87 -4.09 -30.79 21.79
CA ARG A 87 -4.42 -32.22 21.81
C ARG A 87 -4.37 -32.86 20.43
N SER A 88 -5.01 -32.24 19.44
CA SER A 88 -5.09 -32.82 18.08
C SER A 88 -3.70 -33.01 17.46
N ASN A 89 -2.78 -32.09 17.73
CA ASN A 89 -1.44 -32.10 17.17
C ASN A 89 -0.54 -33.15 17.85
N ILE A 90 -0.57 -33.25 19.18
CA ILE A 90 0.25 -34.26 19.87
C ILE A 90 -0.28 -35.68 19.70
N VAL A 91 -1.61 -35.87 19.63
CA VAL A 91 -2.19 -37.19 19.31
C VAL A 91 -1.83 -37.61 17.89
N LYS A 92 -1.80 -36.66 16.94
CA LYS A 92 -1.32 -36.92 15.59
C LYS A 92 0.17 -37.29 15.57
N TRP A 93 1.00 -36.62 16.36
CA TRP A 93 2.41 -36.98 16.52
C TRP A 93 2.60 -38.43 16.99
N PHE A 94 1.82 -38.86 17.98
CA PHE A 94 1.82 -40.23 18.47
C PHE A 94 1.33 -41.23 17.43
N SER A 95 0.30 -40.89 16.64
CA SER A 95 -0.20 -41.77 15.56
C SER A 95 0.82 -42.03 14.44
N LEU A 96 1.85 -41.18 14.31
CA LEU A 96 2.96 -41.36 13.37
C LEU A 96 4.07 -42.26 13.94
N GLY A 97 3.89 -42.79 15.16
CA GLY A 97 4.85 -43.66 15.83
C GLY A 97 5.96 -42.90 16.58
N HIS A 98 5.82 -41.59 16.80
CA HIS A 98 6.79 -40.79 17.52
C HIS A 98 6.45 -40.72 19.02
N TYR A 99 7.16 -41.49 19.85
CA TYR A 99 7.02 -41.50 21.32
C TYR A 99 8.05 -40.61 22.03
N THR A 100 8.43 -39.51 21.39
CA THR A 100 9.35 -38.52 21.92
C THR A 100 8.63 -37.19 22.11
N CYS A 101 9.04 -36.42 23.12
CA CYS A 101 8.57 -35.06 23.35
C CYS A 101 9.08 -34.14 22.21
N PRO A 102 8.21 -33.49 21.42
CA PRO A 102 8.63 -32.66 20.28
C PRO A 102 9.57 -31.52 20.63
N THR A 103 9.44 -30.95 21.84
CA THR A 103 10.23 -29.78 22.25
C THR A 103 11.54 -30.18 22.94
N THR A 104 11.52 -31.20 23.80
CA THR A 104 12.71 -31.59 24.58
C THR A 104 13.51 -32.72 23.94
N MET A 105 12.98 -33.37 22.90
CA MET A 105 13.57 -34.53 22.22
C MET A 105 13.83 -35.74 23.14
N GLN A 106 13.19 -35.78 24.31
CA GLN A 106 13.29 -36.88 25.27
C GLN A 106 12.26 -37.99 24.97
N GLU A 107 12.63 -39.26 25.18
CA GLU A 107 11.69 -40.38 25.15
C GLU A 107 10.66 -40.26 26.27
N LEU A 108 9.39 -40.53 25.94
CA LEU A 108 8.30 -40.49 26.88
C LEU A 108 8.23 -41.82 27.64
N TRP A 109 8.28 -41.75 28.97
CA TRP A 109 8.09 -42.92 29.84
C TRP A 109 6.60 -43.26 30.06
N ASP A 110 5.71 -42.35 29.68
CA ASP A 110 4.25 -42.48 29.68
C ASP A 110 3.70 -41.71 28.47
N ASP A 111 2.84 -42.35 27.68
CA ASP A 111 2.18 -41.80 26.49
C ASP A 111 0.84 -41.12 26.81
N SER A 112 0.44 -41.13 28.09
CA SER A 112 -0.77 -40.45 28.53
C SER A 112 -0.71 -38.92 28.35
N VAL A 113 -1.83 -38.33 27.93
CA VAL A 113 -1.99 -36.88 27.77
C VAL A 113 -2.88 -36.32 28.88
N THR A 114 -2.31 -35.49 29.75
CA THR A 114 -3.07 -34.91 30.87
C THR A 114 -3.71 -33.58 30.45
N PRO A 115 -5.04 -33.40 30.53
CA PRO A 115 -5.69 -32.14 30.19
C PRO A 115 -5.23 -30.98 31.10
N ASN A 116 -4.74 -29.89 30.52
CA ASN A 116 -4.34 -28.70 31.27
C ASN A 116 -5.49 -27.69 31.34
N LYS A 117 -6.44 -27.93 32.25
CA LYS A 117 -7.63 -27.09 32.40
C LYS A 117 -7.31 -25.67 32.87
N THR A 118 -6.25 -25.48 33.67
CA THR A 118 -5.78 -24.17 34.11
C THR A 118 -5.32 -23.33 32.92
N LEU A 119 -4.45 -23.89 32.06
CA LEU A 119 -4.00 -23.17 30.87
C LEU A 119 -5.16 -22.91 29.91
N GLN A 120 -6.08 -23.87 29.74
CA GLN A 120 -7.28 -23.68 28.91
C GLN A 120 -8.13 -22.49 29.40
N GLN A 121 -8.32 -22.34 30.71
CA GLN A 121 -9.04 -21.22 31.29
C GLN A 121 -8.29 -19.89 31.16
N LEU A 122 -6.97 -19.88 31.34
CA LEU A 122 -6.13 -18.69 31.16
C LEU A 122 -6.17 -18.19 29.72
N ILE A 123 -5.99 -19.11 28.75
CA ILE A 123 -6.12 -18.81 27.32
C ILE A 123 -7.50 -18.20 27.05
N TYR A 124 -8.56 -18.90 27.48
CA TYR A 124 -9.93 -18.42 27.28
C TYR A 124 -10.17 -17.02 27.86
N SER A 125 -9.75 -16.80 29.11
CA SER A 125 -9.91 -15.52 29.80
C SER A 125 -9.18 -14.39 29.08
N TRP A 126 -7.94 -14.63 28.66
CA TRP A 126 -7.13 -13.66 27.92
C TRP A 126 -7.78 -13.27 26.59
N PHE A 127 -8.19 -14.24 25.78
CA PHE A 127 -8.88 -13.97 24.51
C PHE A 127 -10.22 -13.26 24.74
N SER A 128 -11.00 -13.69 25.73
CA SER A 128 -12.29 -13.06 26.06
C SER A 128 -12.13 -11.60 26.46
N GLN A 129 -11.16 -11.27 27.31
CA GLN A 129 -10.89 -9.89 27.70
C GLN A 129 -10.48 -9.02 26.51
N LYS A 130 -9.55 -9.50 25.68
CA LYS A 130 -9.10 -8.77 24.47
C LYS A 130 -10.23 -8.59 23.46
N TYR A 131 -11.03 -9.62 23.26
CA TYR A 131 -12.19 -9.59 22.36
C TYR A 131 -13.23 -8.57 22.82
N LEU A 132 -13.60 -8.60 24.11
CA LEU A 132 -14.56 -7.64 24.67
C LEU A 132 -14.04 -6.20 24.60
N ALA A 133 -12.75 -5.98 24.86
CA ALA A 133 -12.14 -4.66 24.74
C ALA A 133 -12.15 -4.16 23.28
N MET A 134 -11.81 -5.01 22.32
CA MET A 134 -11.90 -4.70 20.89
C MET A 134 -13.33 -4.36 20.47
N LYS A 135 -14.30 -5.18 20.88
CA LYS A 135 -15.72 -4.98 20.54
C LYS A 135 -16.26 -3.69 21.13
N LYS A 136 -15.99 -3.41 22.40
CA LYS A 136 -16.37 -2.14 23.05
C LYS A 136 -15.76 -0.94 22.32
N ARG A 137 -14.46 -0.99 21.98
CA ARG A 137 -13.81 0.07 21.20
C ARG A 137 -14.48 0.27 19.85
N SER A 138 -14.86 -0.81 19.17
CA SER A 138 -15.60 -0.73 17.90
C SER A 138 -16.96 -0.08 18.09
N GLU A 139 -17.72 -0.47 19.11
CA GLU A 139 -19.03 0.12 19.43
C GLU A 139 -18.93 1.63 19.76
N ASP A 140 -17.92 2.02 20.53
CA ASP A 140 -17.64 3.44 20.85
C ASP A 140 -17.33 4.24 19.58
N VAL A 141 -16.50 3.70 18.68
CA VAL A 141 -16.19 4.31 17.38
C VAL A 141 -17.45 4.45 16.52
N GLN A 142 -18.29 3.41 16.47
CA GLN A 142 -19.55 3.45 15.72
C GLN A 142 -20.50 4.52 16.26
N GLY A 143 -20.63 4.63 17.59
CA GLY A 143 -21.44 5.66 18.25
C GLY A 143 -20.95 7.06 17.89
N ARG A 144 -19.63 7.29 17.99
CA ARG A 144 -19.01 8.58 17.63
C ARG A 144 -19.22 8.95 16.17
N VAL A 145 -19.07 8.01 15.24
CA VAL A 145 -19.33 8.25 13.80
C VAL A 145 -20.76 8.72 13.58
N LYS A 146 -21.75 8.05 14.20
CA LYS A 146 -23.16 8.43 14.08
C LYS A 146 -23.42 9.82 14.64
N GLU A 147 -22.87 10.12 15.82
CA GLU A 147 -22.99 11.45 16.43
C GLU A 147 -22.41 12.55 15.53
N VAL A 148 -21.21 12.33 15.00
CA VAL A 148 -20.54 13.30 14.11
C VAL A 148 -21.34 13.50 12.82
N LEU A 149 -21.88 12.44 12.21
CA LEU A 149 -22.73 12.54 11.03
C LEU A 149 -24.02 13.32 11.30
N GLU A 150 -24.67 13.09 12.43
CA GLU A 150 -25.87 13.85 12.84
C GLU A 150 -25.54 15.31 13.15
N ASN A 151 -24.37 15.57 13.75
CA ASN A 151 -23.89 16.92 13.99
C ASN A 151 -23.62 17.66 12.67
N LEU A 152 -22.97 17.01 11.70
CA LEU A 152 -22.65 17.57 10.39
C LEU A 152 -23.88 18.06 9.61
N LYS A 153 -25.03 17.39 9.77
CA LYS A 153 -26.31 17.82 9.19
C LYS A 153 -26.80 19.15 9.77
N LYS A 154 -26.44 19.47 11.02
CA LYS A 154 -26.90 20.66 11.76
C LYS A 154 -25.94 21.84 11.63
N VAL A 155 -24.63 21.59 11.69
CA VAL A 155 -23.62 22.66 11.71
C VAL A 155 -23.29 23.22 10.33
N LYS A 156 -22.87 24.49 10.30
CA LYS A 156 -22.44 25.23 9.09
C LYS A 156 -21.13 25.97 9.36
N GLY A 157 -20.49 26.48 8.32
CA GLY A 157 -19.27 27.30 8.42
C GLY A 157 -18.12 26.57 9.13
N GLN A 158 -17.44 27.28 10.04
CA GLN A 158 -16.27 26.75 10.74
C GLN A 158 -16.57 25.51 11.59
N ALA A 159 -17.74 25.46 12.23
CA ALA A 159 -18.15 24.29 13.02
C ALA A 159 -18.27 23.03 12.16
N ARG A 160 -18.71 23.17 10.90
CA ARG A 160 -18.75 22.07 9.93
C ARG A 160 -17.35 21.58 9.58
N VAL A 161 -16.39 22.49 9.36
CA VAL A 161 -15.00 22.12 9.08
C VAL A 161 -14.41 21.31 10.24
N GLN A 162 -14.69 21.70 11.48
CA GLN A 162 -14.18 20.98 12.65
C GLN A 162 -14.80 19.57 12.78
N ALA A 163 -16.12 19.45 12.55
CA ALA A 163 -16.78 18.15 12.56
C ALA A 163 -16.30 17.23 11.43
N LEU A 164 -15.99 17.78 10.25
CA LEU A 164 -15.40 17.01 9.14
C LEU A 164 -13.98 16.54 9.48
N LYS A 165 -13.15 17.41 10.10
CA LYS A 165 -11.82 17.03 10.58
C LYS A 165 -11.87 15.88 11.57
N GLU A 166 -12.81 15.94 12.51
CA GLU A 166 -13.03 14.85 13.46
C GLU A 166 -13.42 13.54 12.73
N LEU A 167 -14.39 13.61 11.82
CA LEU A 167 -14.80 12.43 11.04
C LEU A 167 -13.62 11.83 10.26
N ARG A 168 -12.81 12.68 9.64
CA ARG A 168 -11.63 12.28 8.88
C ARG A 168 -10.61 11.54 9.75
N GLN A 169 -10.34 12.04 10.95
CA GLN A 169 -9.44 11.38 11.90
C GLN A 169 -9.97 10.00 12.32
N VAL A 170 -11.26 9.90 12.61
CA VAL A 170 -11.88 8.63 13.02
C VAL A 170 -11.85 7.60 11.88
N VAL A 171 -12.15 8.04 10.65
CA VAL A 171 -12.11 7.20 9.45
C VAL A 171 -10.69 6.70 9.13
N GLN A 172 -9.66 7.53 9.31
CA GLN A 172 -8.27 7.14 9.07
C GLN A 172 -7.72 6.21 10.16
N ALA A 173 -8.21 6.33 11.40
CA ALA A 173 -7.75 5.51 12.52
C ALA A 173 -8.42 4.12 12.60
N HIS A 174 -9.65 3.98 12.07
CA HIS A 174 -10.48 2.81 12.30
C HIS A 174 -11.21 2.31 11.05
N GLY A 175 -10.88 1.10 10.59
CA GLY A 175 -11.57 0.46 9.46
C GLY A 175 -13.07 0.24 9.71
N THR A 176 -13.49 0.01 10.95
CA THR A 176 -14.93 -0.10 11.31
C THR A 176 -15.69 1.21 11.13
N ALA A 177 -15.01 2.36 11.22
CA ALA A 177 -15.63 3.66 10.99
C ALA A 177 -16.05 3.81 9.52
N LEU A 178 -15.22 3.36 8.56
CA LEU A 178 -15.56 3.37 7.13
C LEU A 178 -16.87 2.63 6.86
N LYS A 179 -16.99 1.39 7.37
CA LYS A 179 -18.21 0.60 7.21
C LYS A 179 -19.43 1.31 7.80
N THR A 180 -19.26 1.91 8.97
CA THR A 180 -20.34 2.63 9.66
C THR A 180 -20.78 3.87 8.89
N VAL A 181 -19.85 4.66 8.35
CA VAL A 181 -20.18 5.83 7.53
C VAL A 181 -20.98 5.40 6.29
N ALA A 182 -20.57 4.32 5.63
CA ALA A 182 -21.27 3.80 4.45
C ALA A 182 -22.69 3.33 4.78
N GLU A 183 -22.86 2.52 5.82
CA GLU A 183 -24.16 1.97 6.25
C GLU A 183 -25.16 3.05 6.69
N ASN A 184 -24.68 4.20 7.17
CA ASN A 184 -25.52 5.33 7.58
C ASN A 184 -25.75 6.35 6.46
N GLY A 185 -25.52 5.97 5.19
CA GLY A 185 -25.71 6.85 4.02
C GLY A 185 -24.75 8.05 4.00
N GLY A 186 -23.65 7.97 4.75
CA GLY A 186 -22.71 9.07 4.93
C GLY A 186 -21.97 9.44 3.64
N ILE A 187 -21.69 8.48 2.76
CA ILE A 187 -20.96 8.75 1.49
C ILE A 187 -21.75 9.71 0.60
N ALA A 188 -23.04 9.44 0.37
CA ALA A 188 -23.90 10.30 -0.44
C ALA A 188 -24.06 11.69 0.21
N PHE A 189 -24.28 11.73 1.53
CA PHE A 189 -24.36 13.00 2.26
C PHE A 189 -23.07 13.81 2.17
N ILE A 190 -21.91 13.20 2.40
CA ILE A 190 -20.60 13.86 2.33
C ILE A 190 -20.33 14.34 0.90
N SER A 191 -20.66 13.56 -0.12
CA SER A 191 -20.55 13.96 -1.54
C SER A 191 -21.46 15.14 -1.88
N SER A 192 -22.64 15.22 -1.27
CA SER A 192 -23.56 16.37 -1.42
C SER A 192 -23.01 17.68 -0.85
N LEU A 193 -22.02 17.61 0.06
CA LEU A 193 -21.36 18.80 0.60
C LEU A 193 -20.39 19.44 -0.39
N LEU A 194 -20.04 18.76 -1.49
CA LEU A 194 -19.35 19.37 -2.62
C LEU A 194 -20.38 19.99 -3.56
N GLY A 195 -20.46 21.31 -3.55
CA GLY A 195 -21.34 22.09 -4.42
C GLY A 195 -20.71 23.43 -4.82
N PRO A 196 -21.37 24.22 -5.68
CA PRO A 196 -20.81 25.44 -6.26
C PRO A 196 -20.35 26.49 -5.24
N PHE A 197 -20.92 26.48 -4.04
CA PHE A 197 -20.64 27.44 -2.96
C PHE A 197 -19.83 26.84 -1.81
N THR A 198 -19.26 25.65 -2.00
CA THR A 198 -18.47 24.98 -0.97
C THR A 198 -17.10 25.64 -0.87
N THR A 199 -16.72 26.05 0.34
CA THR A 199 -15.40 26.65 0.59
C THR A 199 -14.29 25.62 0.42
N HIS A 200 -13.08 26.06 0.04
CA HIS A 200 -11.91 25.18 -0.07
C HIS A 200 -11.61 24.43 1.23
N ALA A 201 -11.86 25.04 2.39
CA ALA A 201 -11.70 24.39 3.69
C ALA A 201 -12.65 23.20 3.89
N VAL A 202 -13.93 23.36 3.55
CA VAL A 202 -14.91 22.25 3.62
C VAL A 202 -14.57 21.20 2.56
N GLY A 203 -14.32 21.63 1.32
CA GLY A 203 -14.02 20.72 0.22
C GLY A 203 -12.76 19.88 0.46
N SER A 204 -11.71 20.45 1.06
CA SER A 204 -10.48 19.73 1.40
C SER A 204 -10.74 18.57 2.36
N GLU A 205 -11.53 18.80 3.41
CA GLU A 205 -11.86 17.74 4.38
C GLU A 205 -12.78 16.69 3.77
N VAL A 206 -13.79 17.13 3.00
CA VAL A 206 -14.71 16.21 2.30
C VAL A 206 -13.94 15.28 1.35
N ILE A 207 -13.06 15.84 0.50
CA ILE A 207 -12.22 15.07 -0.42
C ILE A 207 -11.32 14.12 0.38
N GLY A 208 -10.69 14.61 1.46
CA GLY A 208 -9.85 13.82 2.34
C GLY A 208 -10.55 12.67 3.07
N ILE A 209 -11.88 12.73 3.20
CA ILE A 209 -12.73 11.64 3.71
C ILE A 209 -13.09 10.67 2.58
N LEU A 210 -13.60 11.19 1.45
CA LEU A 210 -14.10 10.39 0.31
C LEU A 210 -13.05 9.46 -0.31
N VAL A 211 -11.77 9.87 -0.32
CA VAL A 211 -10.68 9.03 -0.85
C VAL A 211 -10.47 7.71 -0.11
N ASN A 212 -11.04 7.55 1.09
CA ASN A 212 -10.91 6.32 1.87
C ASN A 212 -12.05 5.31 1.58
N PHE A 213 -13.01 5.68 0.71
CA PHE A 213 -14.18 4.85 0.42
C PHE A 213 -14.14 4.28 -1.00
N ASN A 214 -14.67 3.07 -1.16
CA ASN A 214 -15.01 2.55 -2.48
C ASN A 214 -16.34 3.19 -2.91
N LEU A 215 -16.27 4.13 -3.86
CA LEU A 215 -17.43 4.86 -4.35
C LEU A 215 -18.26 3.98 -5.30
N ASP A 216 -19.55 3.88 -5.00
CA ASP A 216 -20.56 3.24 -5.85
C ASP A 216 -20.87 4.09 -7.10
N LEU A 217 -21.58 3.50 -8.07
CA LEU A 217 -21.88 4.16 -9.34
C LEU A 217 -22.69 5.45 -9.16
N ASP A 218 -23.63 5.48 -8.23
CA ASP A 218 -24.47 6.66 -7.98
C ASP A 218 -23.62 7.79 -7.41
N SER A 219 -22.81 7.53 -6.38
CA SER A 219 -21.88 8.51 -5.83
C SER A 219 -20.86 9.00 -6.86
N LYS A 220 -20.33 8.11 -7.72
CA LYS A 220 -19.44 8.51 -8.82
C LYS A 220 -20.15 9.45 -9.81
N SER A 221 -21.38 9.14 -10.19
CA SER A 221 -22.17 9.97 -11.13
C SER A 221 -22.49 11.37 -10.58
N ASP A 222 -22.75 11.46 -9.27
CA ASP A 222 -22.97 12.73 -8.56
C ASP A 222 -21.67 13.55 -8.48
N LEU A 223 -20.53 12.91 -8.22
CA LEU A 223 -19.22 13.57 -8.16
C LEU A 223 -18.68 13.98 -9.54
N LEU A 224 -19.10 13.29 -10.61
CA LEU A 224 -18.74 13.60 -11.99
C LEU A 224 -19.50 14.80 -12.58
N GLN A 225 -20.37 15.45 -11.81
CA GLN A 225 -21.03 16.68 -12.26
C GLN A 225 -19.99 17.79 -12.51
N PRO A 226 -20.06 18.54 -13.63
CA PRO A 226 -19.03 19.49 -14.03
C PRO A 226 -18.67 20.53 -12.95
N ALA A 227 -19.68 21.02 -12.20
CA ALA A 227 -19.45 21.98 -11.12
C ALA A 227 -18.62 21.39 -9.96
N LYS A 228 -18.81 20.11 -9.62
CA LYS A 228 -18.04 19.45 -8.56
C LYS A 228 -16.63 19.13 -9.02
N ILE A 229 -16.46 18.66 -10.26
CA ILE A 229 -15.14 18.45 -10.85
C ILE A 229 -14.35 19.76 -10.86
N SER A 230 -14.96 20.86 -11.32
CA SER A 230 -14.31 22.18 -11.33
C SER A 230 -13.83 22.56 -9.93
N LEU A 231 -14.68 22.45 -8.92
CA LEU A 231 -14.30 22.73 -7.54
C LEU A 231 -13.15 21.84 -7.05
N ILE A 232 -13.16 20.54 -7.35
CA ILE A 232 -12.07 19.62 -6.96
C ILE A 232 -10.75 20.05 -7.62
N VAL A 233 -10.80 20.49 -8.89
CA VAL A 233 -9.64 20.99 -9.63
C VAL A 233 -9.15 22.34 -9.08
N ASP A 234 -10.04 23.22 -8.66
CA ASP A 234 -9.68 24.49 -8.02
C ASP A 234 -9.00 24.24 -6.66
N ILE A 235 -9.54 23.31 -5.87
CA ILE A 235 -8.93 22.87 -4.61
C ILE A 235 -7.56 22.18 -4.85
N LEU A 236 -7.41 21.41 -5.93
CA LEU A 236 -6.11 20.84 -6.34
C LEU A 236 -5.10 21.94 -6.68
N ASN A 237 -5.52 23.06 -7.28
CA ASN A 237 -4.59 24.10 -7.68
C ASN A 237 -4.08 24.93 -6.47
N GLU A 238 -4.92 25.17 -5.48
CA GLU A 238 -4.61 26.07 -4.34
C GLU A 238 -4.33 25.35 -3.02
N GLY A 239 -4.65 24.07 -2.90
CA GLY A 239 -4.58 23.32 -1.65
C GLY A 239 -3.16 23.02 -1.13
N SER A 240 -3.11 22.47 0.09
CA SER A 240 -1.88 21.89 0.66
C SER A 240 -1.43 20.67 -0.15
N ILE A 241 -0.18 20.23 0.03
CA ILE A 241 0.33 19.02 -0.64
C ILE A 241 -0.55 17.79 -0.38
N GLU A 242 -1.04 17.64 0.85
CA GLU A 242 -1.93 16.53 1.23
C GLU A 242 -3.28 16.64 0.53
N THR A 243 -3.89 17.84 0.52
CA THR A 243 -5.13 18.09 -0.22
C THR A 243 -4.94 17.79 -1.70
N LYS A 244 -3.82 18.21 -2.29
CA LYS A 244 -3.49 17.93 -3.69
C LYS A 244 -3.45 16.43 -3.97
N ILE A 245 -2.74 15.68 -3.14
CA ILE A 245 -2.67 14.21 -3.25
C ILE A 245 -4.08 13.60 -3.16
N ASN A 246 -4.91 14.05 -2.23
CA ASN A 246 -6.27 13.53 -2.07
C ASN A 246 -7.16 13.88 -3.27
N CYS A 247 -7.11 15.11 -3.79
CA CYS A 247 -7.81 15.47 -5.02
C CYS A 247 -7.39 14.58 -6.20
N THR A 248 -6.07 14.36 -6.33
CA THR A 248 -5.49 13.52 -7.39
C THR A 248 -6.01 12.09 -7.31
N ARG A 249 -6.04 11.52 -6.09
CA ARG A 249 -6.58 10.17 -5.84
C ARG A 249 -8.08 10.09 -6.13
N LEU A 250 -8.86 11.06 -5.64
CA LEU A 250 -10.31 11.09 -5.86
C LEU A 250 -10.63 11.16 -7.37
N ILE A 251 -9.96 12.05 -8.11
CA ILE A 251 -10.13 12.13 -9.56
C ILE A 251 -9.78 10.78 -10.22
N GLY A 252 -8.66 10.15 -9.83
CA GLY A 252 -8.30 8.82 -10.33
C GLY A 252 -9.38 7.77 -10.07
N MET A 253 -10.01 7.77 -8.89
CA MET A 253 -11.11 6.88 -8.55
C MET A 253 -12.38 7.13 -9.39
N LEU A 254 -12.64 8.39 -9.74
CA LEU A 254 -13.77 8.77 -10.61
C LEU A 254 -13.54 8.38 -12.07
N MET A 255 -12.29 8.43 -12.54
CA MET A 255 -11.91 8.00 -13.89
C MET A 255 -11.83 6.46 -14.02
N GLY A 256 -11.60 5.75 -12.92
CA GLY A 256 -11.56 4.29 -12.89
C GLY A 256 -12.92 3.67 -13.24
N GLY A 257 -13.04 3.14 -14.46
CA GLY A 257 -14.17 2.32 -14.89
C GLY A 257 -14.64 2.51 -16.33
N ASN A 258 -14.54 3.72 -16.91
CA ASN A 258 -15.06 4.03 -18.25
C ASN A 258 -14.33 5.22 -18.92
N ASP A 259 -14.05 5.13 -20.22
CA ASP A 259 -13.39 6.21 -20.99
C ASP A 259 -14.17 7.52 -21.02
N PHE A 260 -15.51 7.47 -20.93
CA PHE A 260 -16.36 8.67 -20.91
C PHE A 260 -16.11 9.57 -19.70
N ALA A 261 -15.80 8.98 -18.54
CA ALA A 261 -15.48 9.75 -17.34
C ALA A 261 -14.17 10.55 -17.51
N SER A 262 -13.21 10.02 -18.27
CA SER A 262 -11.94 10.70 -18.52
C SER A 262 -12.11 12.00 -19.33
N GLN A 263 -13.05 12.04 -20.27
CA GLN A 263 -13.34 13.23 -21.08
C GLN A 263 -14.00 14.34 -20.26
N ASN A 264 -14.93 13.98 -19.37
CA ASN A 264 -15.62 14.95 -18.53
C ASN A 264 -14.70 15.58 -17.47
N VAL A 265 -13.66 14.86 -17.05
CA VAL A 265 -12.73 15.33 -16.01
C VAL A 265 -11.52 16.07 -16.58
N ALA A 266 -11.11 15.76 -17.81
CA ALA A 266 -9.91 16.34 -18.40
C ALA A 266 -10.11 17.82 -18.80
N SER A 267 -9.62 18.72 -17.95
CA SER A 267 -9.53 20.16 -18.23
C SER A 267 -8.08 20.63 -18.31
N LEU A 268 -7.84 21.76 -18.98
CA LEU A 268 -6.50 22.39 -18.99
C LEU A 268 -6.05 22.79 -17.58
N SER A 269 -6.99 23.23 -16.72
CA SER A 269 -6.69 23.57 -15.32
C SER A 269 -6.25 22.37 -14.49
N LEU A 270 -6.79 21.17 -14.76
CA LEU A 270 -6.34 19.93 -14.15
C LEU A 270 -4.91 19.60 -14.58
N LEU A 271 -4.62 19.66 -15.89
CA LEU A 271 -3.28 19.37 -16.42
C LEU A 271 -2.22 20.31 -15.84
N VAL A 272 -2.50 21.62 -15.80
CA VAL A 272 -1.61 22.61 -15.20
C VAL A 272 -1.39 22.32 -13.70
N GLY A 273 -2.46 22.01 -12.96
CA GLY A 273 -2.38 21.68 -11.54
C GLY A 273 -1.52 20.44 -11.26
N LEU A 274 -1.70 19.38 -12.05
CA LEU A 274 -0.91 18.15 -11.94
C LEU A 274 0.55 18.36 -12.32
N LEU A 275 0.83 19.10 -13.40
CA LEU A 275 2.20 19.43 -13.76
C LEU A 275 2.88 20.25 -12.66
N ARG A 276 2.20 21.22 -12.04
CA ARG A 276 2.75 21.96 -10.90
C ARG A 276 3.04 21.03 -9.71
N LEU A 277 2.15 20.08 -9.42
CA LEU A 277 2.34 19.09 -8.36
C LEU A 277 3.56 18.20 -8.62
N VAL A 278 3.72 17.71 -9.84
CA VAL A 278 4.83 16.83 -10.24
C VAL A 278 6.17 17.58 -10.30
N LYS A 279 6.14 18.90 -10.55
CA LYS A 279 7.33 19.75 -10.52
C LYS A 279 7.94 19.88 -9.13
N ASP A 280 7.14 19.72 -8.06
CA ASP A 280 7.59 19.88 -6.69
C ASP A 280 8.34 18.64 -6.18
N LYS A 281 9.65 18.60 -6.46
CA LYS A 281 10.55 17.50 -6.05
C LYS A 281 10.67 17.32 -4.52
N LYS A 282 10.16 18.25 -3.70
CA LYS A 282 10.21 18.13 -2.23
C LYS A 282 9.30 17.01 -1.70
N HIS A 283 8.24 16.69 -2.43
CA HIS A 283 7.19 15.78 -1.97
C HIS A 283 7.02 14.60 -2.93
N GLN A 284 7.83 13.55 -2.75
CA GLN A 284 7.82 12.36 -3.61
C GLN A 284 6.43 11.70 -3.72
N SER A 285 5.63 11.70 -2.64
CA SER A 285 4.25 11.20 -2.66
C SER A 285 3.33 12.01 -3.58
N GLY A 286 3.55 13.32 -3.67
CA GLY A 286 2.87 14.22 -4.59
C GLY A 286 3.26 13.97 -6.04
N VAL A 287 4.56 13.83 -6.29
CA VAL A 287 5.12 13.49 -7.61
C VAL A 287 4.52 12.17 -8.12
N LEU A 288 4.57 11.11 -7.31
CA LEU A 288 4.04 9.81 -7.67
C LEU A 288 2.53 9.88 -7.96
N SER A 289 1.75 10.47 -7.06
CA SER A 289 0.28 10.58 -7.24
C SER A 289 -0.07 11.38 -8.49
N GLY A 290 0.63 12.50 -8.73
CA GLY A 290 0.43 13.34 -9.90
C GLY A 290 0.77 12.62 -11.21
N LEU A 291 1.88 11.87 -11.25
CA LEU A 291 2.28 11.10 -12.42
C LEU A 291 1.32 9.95 -12.73
N ILE A 292 0.81 9.25 -11.70
CA ILE A 292 -0.21 8.21 -11.88
C ILE A 292 -1.44 8.82 -12.56
N LEU A 293 -1.95 9.95 -12.07
CA LEU A 293 -3.12 10.56 -12.68
C LEU A 293 -2.83 11.12 -14.08
N LEU A 294 -1.68 11.77 -14.30
CA LEU A 294 -1.29 12.24 -15.64
C LEU A 294 -1.24 11.09 -16.65
N LYS A 295 -0.70 9.92 -16.28
CA LYS A 295 -0.72 8.73 -17.12
C LYS A 295 -2.14 8.28 -17.45
N THR A 296 -3.02 8.21 -16.44
CA THR A 296 -4.43 7.84 -16.64
C THR A 296 -5.13 8.80 -17.59
N VAL A 297 -4.95 10.11 -17.42
CA VAL A 297 -5.55 11.13 -18.30
C VAL A 297 -4.96 11.04 -19.72
N CYS A 298 -3.63 10.90 -19.86
CA CYS A 298 -2.94 10.81 -21.15
C CYS A 298 -3.26 9.54 -21.95
N SER A 299 -3.80 8.51 -21.28
CA SER A 299 -4.22 7.27 -21.94
C SER A 299 -5.35 7.54 -22.95
N ASN A 300 -6.20 8.54 -22.69
CA ASN A 300 -7.19 8.99 -23.66
C ASN A 300 -6.55 9.85 -24.76
N GLU A 301 -6.73 9.45 -26.02
CA GLU A 301 -6.12 10.13 -27.17
C GLU A 301 -6.64 11.56 -27.37
N SER A 302 -7.91 11.84 -27.06
CA SER A 302 -8.53 13.15 -27.34
C SER A 302 -7.90 14.31 -26.56
N VAL A 303 -7.24 14.00 -25.45
CA VAL A 303 -6.64 15.00 -24.55
C VAL A 303 -5.13 15.16 -24.75
N ARG A 304 -4.48 14.29 -25.53
CA ARG A 304 -3.01 14.30 -25.71
C ARG A 304 -2.51 15.61 -26.31
N ASN A 305 -3.26 16.22 -27.24
CA ASN A 305 -2.89 17.52 -27.79
C ASN A 305 -2.87 18.63 -26.71
N SER A 306 -3.81 18.57 -25.76
CA SER A 306 -3.85 19.50 -24.63
C SER A 306 -2.62 19.39 -23.71
N PHE A 307 -2.06 18.19 -23.52
CA PHE A 307 -0.80 18.02 -22.79
C PHE A 307 0.36 18.75 -23.47
N VAL A 308 0.46 18.62 -24.79
CA VAL A 308 1.51 19.27 -25.57
C VAL A 308 1.37 20.79 -25.48
N ASN A 309 0.15 21.32 -25.66
CA ASN A 309 -0.14 22.76 -25.61
C ASN A 309 0.16 23.41 -24.25
N VAL A 310 -0.01 22.67 -23.15
CA VAL A 310 0.31 23.16 -21.79
C VAL A 310 1.81 23.06 -21.47
N GLY A 311 2.62 22.47 -22.35
CA GLY A 311 4.06 22.33 -22.15
C GLY A 311 4.45 21.14 -21.26
N ALA A 312 3.65 20.06 -21.25
CA ALA A 312 3.94 18.86 -20.48
C ALA A 312 5.29 18.22 -20.88
N VAL A 313 5.59 18.15 -22.18
CA VAL A 313 6.80 17.50 -22.72
C VAL A 313 8.09 18.08 -22.13
N PRO A 314 8.42 19.38 -22.30
CA PRO A 314 9.67 19.93 -21.77
C PRO A 314 9.77 19.79 -20.25
N GLN A 315 8.66 19.96 -19.53
CA GLN A 315 8.66 19.83 -18.08
C GLN A 315 8.93 18.40 -17.61
N LEU A 316 8.29 17.41 -18.23
CA LEU A 316 8.50 15.99 -17.89
C LEU A 316 9.92 15.54 -18.22
N VAL A 317 10.49 16.00 -19.34
CA VAL A 317 11.88 15.71 -19.73
C VAL A 317 12.89 16.32 -18.75
N GLU A 318 12.65 17.55 -18.26
CA GLU A 318 13.46 18.21 -17.23
C GLU A 318 13.39 17.50 -15.88
N LEU A 319 12.27 16.81 -15.60
CA LEU A 319 12.08 16.08 -14.36
C LEU A 319 12.79 14.73 -14.32
N MET A 320 13.03 14.08 -15.46
CA MET A 320 13.63 12.74 -15.51
C MET A 320 14.91 12.60 -14.67
N PRO A 321 15.87 13.55 -14.71
CA PRO A 321 17.04 13.49 -13.85
C PRO A 321 16.64 13.65 -12.37
N GLY A 322 16.86 12.59 -11.59
CA GLY A 322 16.64 12.55 -10.15
C GLY A 322 15.34 11.85 -9.70
N LEU A 323 14.57 11.28 -10.62
CA LEU A 323 13.42 10.42 -10.28
C LEU A 323 13.87 9.00 -9.92
N ASN A 324 13.08 8.32 -9.08
CA ASN A 324 13.22 6.88 -8.83
C ASN A 324 12.69 6.07 -10.03
N ASN A 325 12.96 4.77 -10.07
CA ASN A 325 12.57 3.91 -11.20
C ASN A 325 11.05 3.89 -11.45
N GLU A 326 10.24 3.91 -10.38
CA GLU A 326 8.77 3.91 -10.48
C GLU A 326 8.24 5.19 -11.17
N CYS A 327 8.69 6.36 -10.73
CA CYS A 327 8.30 7.63 -11.35
C CYS A 327 8.88 7.78 -12.75
N LEU A 328 10.10 7.28 -13.00
CA LEU A 328 10.72 7.27 -14.34
C LEU A 328 9.87 6.48 -15.33
N GLU A 329 9.39 5.29 -14.94
CA GLU A 329 8.53 4.46 -15.78
C GLU A 329 7.23 5.21 -16.15
N LEU A 330 6.59 5.87 -15.17
CA LEU A 330 5.39 6.67 -15.41
C LEU A 330 5.63 7.85 -16.37
N VAL A 331 6.74 8.57 -16.19
CA VAL A 331 7.12 9.67 -17.10
C VAL A 331 7.36 9.15 -18.51
N LEU A 332 8.10 8.05 -18.65
CA LEU A 332 8.36 7.43 -19.96
C LEU A 332 7.07 6.92 -20.61
N CYS A 333 6.13 6.34 -19.86
CA CYS A 333 4.80 5.98 -20.38
C CYS A 333 4.07 7.21 -20.94
N ILE A 334 4.05 8.33 -20.21
CA ILE A 334 3.37 9.55 -20.68
C ILE A 334 4.04 10.08 -21.95
N LEU A 335 5.38 10.17 -22.00
CA LEU A 335 6.10 10.65 -23.18
C LEU A 335 5.92 9.71 -24.39
N GLU A 336 5.85 8.40 -24.17
CA GLU A 336 5.58 7.41 -25.22
C GLU A 336 4.17 7.60 -25.80
N LEU A 337 3.16 7.76 -24.95
CA LEU A 337 1.78 8.07 -25.37
C LEU A 337 1.71 9.38 -26.15
N LEU A 338 2.41 10.43 -25.71
CA LEU A 338 2.47 11.70 -26.44
C LEU A 338 3.22 11.57 -27.78
N SER A 339 4.21 10.68 -27.88
CA SER A 339 4.91 10.41 -29.14
C SER A 339 4.03 9.72 -30.20
N SER A 340 2.84 9.24 -29.84
CA SER A 340 1.89 8.66 -30.79
C SER A 340 1.27 9.71 -31.72
N ILE A 341 1.15 10.96 -31.26
CA ILE A 341 0.56 12.07 -32.03
C ILE A 341 1.65 12.94 -32.71
N PRO A 342 1.36 13.56 -33.87
CA PRO A 342 2.32 14.40 -34.59
C PRO A 342 2.87 15.57 -33.76
N GLU A 343 1.99 16.28 -33.04
CA GLU A 343 2.34 17.45 -32.23
C GLU A 343 3.26 17.07 -31.07
N GLY A 344 3.03 15.89 -30.47
CA GLY A 344 3.89 15.35 -29.41
C GLY A 344 5.26 14.92 -29.93
N ARG A 345 5.34 14.33 -31.12
CA ARG A 345 6.65 14.04 -31.78
C ARG A 345 7.44 15.31 -32.05
N LEU A 346 6.78 16.35 -32.56
CA LEU A 346 7.39 17.65 -32.81
C LEU A 346 7.92 18.25 -31.50
N ALA A 347 7.10 18.29 -30.45
CA ALA A 347 7.51 18.81 -29.14
C ALA A 347 8.67 18.01 -28.50
N LEU A 348 8.70 16.68 -28.69
CA LEU A 348 9.80 15.83 -28.22
C LEU A 348 11.10 16.09 -28.99
N LYS A 349 11.00 16.27 -30.32
CA LYS A 349 12.12 16.64 -31.21
C LYS A 349 12.72 17.98 -30.79
N ASP A 350 11.87 18.99 -30.62
CA ASP A 350 12.30 20.37 -30.38
C ASP A 350 12.82 20.59 -28.95
N CYS A 351 12.54 19.66 -28.02
CA CYS A 351 13.04 19.72 -26.66
C CYS A 351 14.50 19.18 -26.59
N PRO A 352 15.50 20.04 -26.28
CA PRO A 352 16.93 19.69 -26.42
C PRO A 352 17.40 18.50 -25.56
N ASN A 353 16.77 18.31 -24.39
CA ASN A 353 17.19 17.30 -23.42
C ASN A 353 16.49 15.95 -23.61
N THR A 354 15.54 15.82 -24.54
CA THR A 354 14.79 14.57 -24.74
C THR A 354 15.72 13.42 -25.13
N ILE A 355 16.44 13.58 -26.25
CA ILE A 355 17.31 12.52 -26.79
C ILE A 355 18.42 12.17 -25.79
N PRO A 356 19.21 13.14 -25.25
CA PRO A 356 20.26 12.81 -24.28
C PRO A 356 19.75 12.09 -23.03
N ASN A 357 18.63 12.53 -22.44
CA ASN A 357 18.09 11.91 -21.24
C ASN A 357 17.57 10.49 -21.51
N VAL A 358 16.82 10.29 -22.59
CA VAL A 358 16.27 8.98 -22.94
C VAL A 358 17.37 7.99 -23.32
N VAL A 359 18.36 8.43 -24.11
CA VAL A 359 19.55 7.61 -24.42
C VAL A 359 20.27 7.21 -23.13
N LYS A 360 20.48 8.14 -22.19
CA LYS A 360 21.17 7.87 -20.91
C LYS A 360 20.48 6.78 -20.08
N LEU A 361 19.16 6.64 -20.16
CA LEU A 361 18.39 5.62 -19.42
C LEU A 361 18.54 4.19 -19.95
N LEU A 362 18.87 4.02 -21.24
CA LEU A 362 19.13 2.69 -21.80
C LEU A 362 20.24 1.99 -20.99
N MET A 363 19.96 0.77 -20.51
CA MET A 363 20.82 -0.06 -19.63
C MET A 363 21.01 0.42 -18.18
N LYS A 364 20.40 1.55 -17.76
CA LYS A 364 20.51 2.05 -16.37
C LYS A 364 19.22 1.91 -15.55
N ALA A 365 18.12 1.59 -16.21
CA ALA A 365 16.79 1.48 -15.62
C ALA A 365 16.24 0.05 -15.76
N SER A 366 14.98 -0.15 -15.37
CA SER A 366 14.26 -1.42 -15.57
C SER A 366 14.14 -1.78 -17.06
N GLU A 367 13.83 -3.05 -17.33
CA GLU A 367 13.55 -3.54 -18.69
C GLU A 367 12.38 -2.76 -19.33
N ASN A 368 11.30 -2.52 -18.57
CA ASN A 368 10.16 -1.69 -19.00
C ASN A 368 10.59 -0.28 -19.40
N CYS A 369 11.42 0.39 -18.59
CA CYS A 369 11.94 1.71 -18.91
C CYS A 369 12.78 1.69 -20.19
N THR A 370 13.57 0.63 -20.40
CA THR A 370 14.37 0.46 -21.62
C THR A 370 13.45 0.30 -22.84
N GLN A 371 12.39 -0.48 -22.74
CA GLN A 371 11.39 -0.64 -23.80
C GLN A 371 10.70 0.67 -24.15
N LEU A 372 10.22 1.42 -23.15
CA LEU A 372 9.56 2.72 -23.38
C LEU A 372 10.52 3.75 -23.98
N ALA A 373 11.76 3.79 -23.49
CA ALA A 373 12.81 4.65 -24.02
C ALA A 373 13.08 4.36 -25.51
N LEU A 374 13.17 3.09 -25.89
CA LEU A 374 13.35 2.69 -27.29
C LEU A 374 12.14 3.07 -28.16
N SER A 375 10.90 2.89 -27.67
CA SER A 375 9.69 3.32 -28.39
C SER A 375 9.70 4.82 -28.67
N ILE A 376 10.06 5.65 -27.68
CA ILE A 376 10.16 7.10 -27.85
C ILE A 376 11.24 7.46 -28.88
N LEU A 377 12.46 6.91 -28.73
CA LEU A 377 13.58 7.16 -29.64
C LEU A 377 13.25 6.73 -31.08
N TRP A 378 12.60 5.59 -31.25
CA TRP A 378 12.13 5.10 -32.54
C TRP A 378 11.12 6.06 -33.16
N SER A 379 10.12 6.50 -32.39
CA SER A 379 9.08 7.41 -32.86
C SER A 379 9.65 8.73 -33.38
N ILE A 380 10.58 9.34 -32.64
CA ILE A 380 11.21 10.62 -33.04
C ILE A 380 12.23 10.45 -34.17
N CYS A 381 13.06 9.39 -34.15
CA CYS A 381 14.05 9.16 -35.20
C CYS A 381 13.39 8.77 -36.53
N LYS A 382 12.26 8.07 -36.50
CA LYS A 382 11.48 7.79 -37.71
C LYS A 382 10.82 9.07 -38.27
N PHE A 383 10.44 10.00 -37.40
CA PHE A 383 9.79 11.25 -37.79
C PHE A 383 10.77 12.28 -38.39
N ALA A 384 11.97 12.44 -37.80
CA ALA A 384 13.01 13.35 -38.26
C ALA A 384 14.38 12.64 -38.31
N PRO A 385 14.63 11.79 -39.33
CA PRO A 385 15.79 10.90 -39.36
C PRO A 385 17.14 11.61 -39.39
N GLU A 386 17.28 12.72 -40.13
CA GLU A 386 18.57 13.41 -40.27
C GLU A 386 19.02 14.10 -38.97
N GLU A 387 18.13 14.87 -38.35
CA GLU A 387 18.41 15.63 -37.13
C GLU A 387 18.42 14.74 -35.88
N CYS A 388 17.42 13.88 -35.69
CA CYS A 388 17.32 13.07 -34.47
C CYS A 388 18.36 11.96 -34.42
N ALA A 389 18.67 11.31 -35.55
CA ALA A 389 19.67 10.24 -35.55
C ALA A 389 21.07 10.78 -35.25
N SER A 390 21.42 11.97 -35.75
CA SER A 390 22.71 12.61 -35.44
C SER A 390 22.84 12.96 -33.97
N LEU A 391 21.83 13.61 -33.39
CA LEU A 391 21.80 13.90 -31.95
C LEU A 391 21.85 12.62 -31.10
N ALA A 392 21.15 11.56 -31.51
CA ALA A 392 21.12 10.31 -30.75
C ALA A 392 22.46 9.56 -30.80
N VAL A 393 23.11 9.52 -31.96
CA VAL A 393 24.46 8.96 -32.11
C VAL A 393 25.47 9.74 -31.30
N ASP A 394 25.43 11.09 -31.36
CA ASP A 394 26.33 11.95 -30.60
C ASP A 394 26.10 11.81 -29.07
N ALA A 395 24.87 11.47 -28.64
CA ALA A 395 24.55 11.13 -27.25
C ALA A 395 25.00 9.71 -26.83
N GLY A 396 25.59 8.91 -27.74
CA GLY A 396 26.11 7.57 -27.47
C GLY A 396 25.08 6.45 -27.60
N LEU A 397 24.01 6.64 -28.40
CA LEU A 397 22.97 5.64 -28.60
C LEU A 397 23.51 4.30 -29.12
N ALA A 398 24.43 4.32 -30.10
CA ALA A 398 24.92 3.10 -30.75
C ALA A 398 25.56 2.10 -29.76
N ALA A 399 26.45 2.58 -28.89
CA ALA A 399 27.08 1.74 -27.87
C ALA A 399 26.03 1.13 -26.91
N LYS A 400 25.01 1.91 -26.54
CA LYS A 400 23.94 1.44 -25.64
C LYS A 400 23.03 0.41 -26.31
N LEU A 401 22.70 0.58 -27.59
CA LEU A 401 21.91 -0.41 -28.35
C LEU A 401 22.65 -1.73 -28.49
N LEU A 402 23.96 -1.71 -28.75
CA LEU A 402 24.77 -2.93 -28.80
C LEU A 402 24.78 -3.66 -27.46
N LEU A 403 24.87 -2.94 -26.34
CA LEU A 403 24.75 -3.51 -25.00
C LEU A 403 23.36 -4.13 -24.76
N VAL A 404 22.28 -3.48 -25.22
CA VAL A 404 20.91 -4.05 -25.14
C VAL A 404 20.82 -5.34 -25.97
N ILE A 405 21.38 -5.36 -27.18
CA ILE A 405 21.38 -6.55 -28.05
C ILE A 405 22.14 -7.72 -27.41
N GLN A 406 23.28 -7.44 -26.77
CA GLN A 406 24.14 -8.44 -26.11
C GLN A 406 23.63 -8.87 -24.73
N SER A 407 22.65 -8.17 -24.16
CA SER A 407 22.11 -8.46 -22.83
C SER A 407 21.20 -9.71 -22.80
N GLY A 408 20.70 -10.07 -21.61
CA GLY A 408 19.72 -11.13 -21.42
C GLY A 408 18.24 -10.75 -21.67
N TYR A 409 17.96 -9.56 -22.22
CA TYR A 409 16.57 -9.09 -22.41
C TYR A 409 15.77 -9.87 -23.46
N ASP A 410 14.46 -9.63 -23.46
CA ASP A 410 13.50 -10.21 -24.40
C ASP A 410 13.94 -10.07 -25.89
N PRO A 411 13.78 -11.12 -26.72
CA PRO A 411 14.16 -11.10 -28.13
C PRO A 411 13.51 -9.96 -28.94
N VAL A 412 12.28 -9.54 -28.62
CA VAL A 412 11.61 -8.44 -29.34
C VAL A 412 12.32 -7.12 -29.07
N LEU A 413 12.78 -6.90 -27.84
CA LEU A 413 13.54 -5.72 -27.47
C LEU A 413 14.88 -5.65 -28.21
N LYS A 414 15.56 -6.81 -28.34
CA LYS A 414 16.81 -6.93 -29.11
C LYS A 414 16.61 -6.62 -30.59
N GLN A 415 15.54 -7.17 -31.18
CA GLN A 415 15.19 -6.90 -32.58
C GLN A 415 14.93 -5.41 -32.80
N ARG A 416 14.09 -4.78 -31.98
CA ARG A 416 13.80 -3.33 -32.07
C ARG A 416 15.07 -2.48 -31.92
N SER A 417 15.98 -2.89 -31.04
CA SER A 417 17.27 -2.22 -30.85
C SER A 417 18.14 -2.30 -32.11
N ALA A 418 18.19 -3.46 -32.76
CA ALA A 418 18.92 -3.65 -34.01
C ALA A 418 18.31 -2.86 -35.17
N GLU A 419 16.98 -2.81 -35.26
CA GLU A 419 16.26 -2.00 -36.24
C GLU A 419 16.54 -0.51 -36.06
N LEU A 420 16.51 -0.01 -34.81
CA LEU A 420 16.80 1.40 -34.51
C LEU A 420 18.25 1.75 -34.87
N LEU A 421 19.19 0.85 -34.56
CA LEU A 421 20.60 1.01 -34.92
C LEU A 421 20.76 1.12 -36.45
N LYS A 422 20.06 0.27 -37.20
CA LYS A 422 20.07 0.29 -38.67
C LYS A 422 19.45 1.58 -39.22
N LEU A 423 18.35 2.06 -38.65
CA LEU A 423 17.74 3.33 -39.04
C LEU A 423 18.73 4.48 -38.87
N CYS A 424 19.43 4.53 -37.74
CA CYS A 424 20.42 5.57 -37.50
C CYS A 424 21.63 5.45 -38.43
N SER A 425 22.10 4.24 -38.74
CA SER A 425 23.28 4.04 -39.59
C SER A 425 23.05 4.42 -41.06
N LEU A 426 21.81 4.30 -41.57
CA LEU A 426 21.48 4.67 -42.95
C LEU A 426 21.74 6.16 -43.27
N ASN A 427 21.80 7.02 -42.25
CA ASN A 427 22.02 8.46 -42.41
C ASN A 427 23.49 8.87 -42.30
N PHE A 428 24.41 7.92 -42.13
CA PHE A 428 25.85 8.16 -42.05
C PHE A 428 26.59 7.32 -43.08
N THR A 429 27.71 7.82 -43.60
CA THR A 429 28.69 6.94 -44.26
C THR A 429 29.37 6.08 -43.21
N ASP A 430 29.71 4.82 -43.56
CA ASP A 430 30.24 3.82 -42.61
C ASP A 430 31.43 4.35 -41.78
N ASN A 431 32.31 5.15 -42.40
CA ASN A 431 33.47 5.76 -41.73
C ASN A 431 33.09 6.84 -40.70
N ILE A 432 32.04 7.62 -40.95
CA ILE A 432 31.54 8.65 -40.01
C ILE A 432 30.77 7.99 -38.87
N PHE A 433 29.99 6.95 -39.17
CA PHE A 433 29.25 6.20 -38.15
C PHE A 433 30.18 5.52 -37.15
N ILE A 434 31.19 4.79 -37.63
CA ILE A 434 32.16 4.08 -36.77
C ILE A 434 32.98 5.06 -35.92
N SER A 435 33.45 6.15 -36.51
CA SER A 435 34.22 7.18 -35.78
C SER A 435 33.39 7.93 -34.75
N LYS A 436 32.16 8.34 -35.07
CA LYS A 436 31.24 9.00 -34.12
C LYS A 436 30.80 8.08 -32.98
N CYS A 437 30.58 6.80 -33.26
CA CYS A 437 30.15 5.85 -32.23
C CYS A 437 31.29 5.43 -31.28
N LYS A 438 32.54 5.89 -31.51
CA LYS A 438 33.75 5.45 -30.80
C LYS A 438 33.85 3.92 -30.69
N LEU A 439 33.28 3.22 -31.67
CA LEU A 439 33.37 1.77 -31.75
C LEU A 439 34.73 1.48 -32.38
N THR A 440 35.70 1.06 -31.57
CA THR A 440 36.92 0.47 -32.11
C THR A 440 36.52 -0.69 -33.01
N ARG A 441 37.10 -0.76 -34.22
CA ARG A 441 37.07 -1.99 -35.03
C ARG A 441 37.64 -3.12 -34.17
N THR A 442 36.78 -3.88 -33.52
CA THR A 442 37.09 -5.17 -32.90
C THR A 442 36.25 -6.22 -33.59
N ILE A 443 36.41 -6.32 -34.91
CA ILE A 443 36.14 -7.55 -35.67
C ILE A 443 37.14 -7.51 -36.86
N GLU A 444 38.31 -8.09 -36.65
CA GLU A 444 38.99 -8.94 -37.64
C GLU A 444 39.16 -10.32 -36.99
#